data_AF-M8CG94-F1
#
_entry.id   AF-M8CG94-F1
#
_cell.length_a   1.000
_cell.length_b   1.000
_cell.length_c   1.000
_cell.angle_alpha   90.00
_cell.angle_beta   90.00
_cell.angle_gamma   90.00
#
_symmetry.space_group_name_H-M   'P 1'
#
loop_
_entity.id
_entity.type
_entity.pdbx_description
1 polymer ?
#
loop_
_entity_poly.entity_id
_entity_poly.type
_entity_poly.pdbx_seq_one_letter_code
_entity_poly.pdbx_strand_id
1 'polypeptide(L)' 'MGGSVLHAWRRSDLKFDLRVWVRILLADLEFKKFLWSLYNAKTGYVESLDDDVEIVVPGDDHGLFAIDVLDPSWVELIP' A
#
# COMPACT_ATOMS: atom_id res chain seq x y z
N MET A 1 -1.38 -2.94 -15.28
CA MET A 1 -1.75 -2.36 -13.97
C MET A 1 -0.81 -2.95 -12.93
N GLY A 2 -0.27 -2.16 -11.98
CA GLY A 2 0.68 -2.63 -10.95
C GLY A 2 2.12 -2.13 -11.09
N GLY A 3 2.38 -1.12 -11.93
CA GLY A 3 3.72 -0.58 -12.19
C GLY A 3 4.19 0.49 -11.19
N SER A 4 3.58 0.56 -10.00
CA SER A 4 3.93 1.54 -8.98
C SER A 4 3.91 0.92 -7.59
N VAL A 5 4.74 1.42 -6.68
CA VAL A 5 4.72 1.10 -5.25
C VAL A 5 3.46 1.68 -4.60
N LEU A 6 2.88 0.94 -3.66
CA LEU A 6 1.72 1.33 -2.84
C LEU A 6 2.04 1.09 -1.38
N HIS A 7 1.67 2.05 -0.53
CA HIS A 7 1.80 1.97 0.92
C HIS A 7 0.42 2.00 1.57
N ALA A 8 0.27 1.29 2.68
CA ALA A 8 -0.87 1.42 3.59
C ALA A 8 -0.47 2.37 4.70
N TRP A 9 -1.19 3.50 4.76
CA TRP A 9 -1.08 4.50 5.79
C TRP A 9 -2.25 4.37 6.76
N ARG A 10 -2.00 4.58 8.05
CA ARG A 10 -3.06 4.53 9.07
C ARG A 10 -3.35 5.94 9.58
N ARG A 11 -4.61 6.35 9.57
CA ARG A 11 -5.01 7.68 10.04
C ARG A 11 -4.77 7.83 11.54
N SER A 12 -4.99 6.77 12.32
CA SER A 12 -4.75 6.78 13.77
C SER A 12 -3.28 6.74 14.19
N ASP A 13 -2.37 6.29 13.31
CA ASP A 13 -0.94 6.21 13.58
C ASP A 13 -0.11 6.78 12.42
N LEU A 14 0.27 8.04 12.57
CA LEU A 14 1.09 8.79 11.61
C LEU A 14 2.46 8.16 11.33
N LYS A 15 2.97 7.27 12.20
CA LYS A 15 4.24 6.56 11.99
C LYS A 15 4.05 5.24 11.25
N PHE A 16 2.81 4.78 11.09
CA PHE A 16 2.51 3.55 10.38
C PHE A 16 2.51 3.80 8.88
N ASP A 17 3.64 3.48 8.25
CA ASP A 17 3.81 3.48 6.81
C ASP A 17 4.30 2.10 6.37
N LEU A 18 3.41 1.30 5.77
CA LEU A 18 3.71 -0.07 5.37
C LEU A 18 3.60 -0.21 3.86
N ARG A 19 4.71 -0.47 3.17
CA ARG A 19 4.68 -0.88 1.75
C ARG A 19 3.76 -2.09 1.60
N VAL A 20 2.69 -2.04 0.83
CA VAL A 20 1.85 -3.23 0.57
C VAL A 20 2.17 -3.85 -0.78
N TRP A 21 2.66 -3.03 -1.72
CA TRP A 21 3.09 -3.45 -3.05
C TRP A 21 4.27 -2.58 -3.51
N VAL A 22 5.29 -3.07 -4.19
CA VAL A 22 5.61 -4.47 -4.50
C VAL A 22 6.38 -5.08 -3.31
N ARG A 23 6.06 -6.32 -2.95
CA ARG A 23 6.70 -7.08 -1.85
C ARG A 23 6.95 -8.54 -2.23
N ILE A 24 8.02 -9.13 -1.68
CA ILE A 24 8.35 -10.55 -1.83
C ILE A 24 7.81 -11.37 -0.65
N LEU A 25 7.98 -10.87 0.57
CA LEU A 25 7.56 -11.57 1.79
C LEU A 25 6.15 -11.16 2.22
N LEU A 26 5.36 -12.15 2.66
CA LEU A 26 3.99 -11.98 3.19
C LEU A 26 3.03 -11.20 2.25
N ALA A 27 3.35 -11.11 0.96
CA ALA A 27 2.59 -10.29 0.02
C ALA A 27 1.09 -10.63 0.02
N ASP A 28 0.73 -11.90 -0.06
CA ASP A 28 -0.69 -12.32 -0.07
C ASP A 28 -1.44 -11.94 1.22
N LEU A 29 -0.79 -12.03 2.39
CA LEU A 29 -1.41 -11.68 3.67
C LEU A 29 -1.63 -10.18 3.77
N GLU A 30 -0.61 -9.38 3.47
CA GLU A 30 -0.69 -7.93 3.54
C GLU A 30 -1.66 -7.36 2.50
N PHE A 31 -1.71 -7.96 1.30
CA PHE A 31 -2.68 -7.60 0.27
C PHE A 31 -4.12 -7.81 0.74
N LYS A 32 -4.43 -8.98 1.29
CA LYS A 32 -5.79 -9.30 1.74
C LYS A 32 -6.21 -8.42 2.93
N LYS A 33 -5.25 -8.06 3.77
CA LYS A 33 -5.50 -7.26 4.96
C LYS A 33 -5.78 -5.78 4.63
N PHE A 34 -5.01 -5.20 3.71
CA PHE A 34 -5.04 -3.75 3.48
C PHE A 34 -5.58 -3.34 2.12
N LEU A 35 -5.45 -4.17 1.08
CA LEU A 35 -5.81 -3.80 -0.30
C LEU A 35 -7.19 -4.30 -0.73
N TRP A 36 -7.79 -5.24 0.01
CA TRP A 36 -9.14 -5.67 -0.28
C TRP A 36 -10.14 -4.55 -0.04
N SER A 37 -11.11 -4.48 -0.95
CA SER A 37 -12.14 -3.46 -0.94
C SER A 37 -13.47 -4.08 -1.36
N LEU A 38 -14.56 -3.48 -0.86
CA LEU A 38 -15.92 -3.93 -1.12
C LEU A 38 -16.56 -3.03 -2.16
N TYR A 39 -17.17 -3.62 -3.18
CA TYR A 39 -17.98 -2.86 -4.12
C TYR A 39 -19.37 -2.59 -3.55
N ASN A 40 -19.78 -1.32 -3.53
CA ASN A 40 -21.11 -0.90 -3.09
C ASN A 40 -22.02 -0.62 -4.30
N ALA A 41 -22.94 -1.55 -4.59
CA ALA A 41 -23.84 -1.45 -5.74
C ALA A 41 -24.85 -0.29 -5.68
N LYS A 42 -25.09 0.29 -4.50
CA LYS A 42 -26.02 1.42 -4.35
C LYS A 42 -25.37 2.75 -4.73
N THR A 43 -24.10 2.93 -4.35
CA THR A 43 -23.35 4.16 -4.61
C THR A 43 -22.52 4.07 -5.89
N GLY A 44 -22.21 2.85 -6.34
CA GLY A 44 -21.34 2.58 -7.49
C GLY A 44 -19.85 2.69 -7.18
N TYR A 45 -19.49 2.96 -5.93
CA TYR A 45 -18.10 3.12 -5.50
C TYR A 45 -17.53 1.86 -4.88
N VAL A 46 -16.20 1.82 -4.82
CA VAL A 46 -15.43 0.82 -4.09
C VAL A 46 -15.02 1.43 -2.76
N GLU A 47 -15.33 0.73 -1.68
CA GLU A 47 -15.11 1.18 -0.30
C GLU A 47 -14.00 0.33 0.33
N SER A 48 -13.16 0.98 1.14
CA SER A 48 -12.14 0.26 1.93
C SER A 48 -12.82 -0.66 2.94
N LEU A 49 -12.20 -1.79 3.26
CA LEU A 49 -12.68 -2.67 4.34
C LEU A 49 -12.38 -2.11 5.73
N ASP A 50 -11.34 -1.28 5.84
CA ASP A 50 -10.93 -0.62 7.07
C ASP A 50 -10.89 0.90 6.83
N ASP A 51 -11.73 1.63 7.57
CA ASP A 51 -11.86 3.09 7.45
C ASP A 51 -10.62 3.83 7.98
N ASP A 52 -9.83 3.20 8.85
CA ASP A 52 -8.61 3.77 9.41
C ASP A 52 -7.40 3.61 8.49
N VAL A 53 -7.50 2.75 7.47
CA VAL A 53 -6.43 2.50 6.50
C VAL A 53 -6.70 3.25 5.21
N GLU A 54 -5.67 3.91 4.71
CA GLU A 54 -5.64 4.57 3.41
C GLU A 54 -4.51 4.02 2.57
N ILE A 55 -4.79 3.67 1.31
CA ILE A 55 -3.77 3.23 0.37
C ILE A 55 -3.24 4.44 -0.38
N VAL A 56 -1.96 4.72 -0.19
CA VAL A 56 -1.29 5.90 -0.73
C VAL A 56 -0.17 5.49 -1.69
N VAL A 57 0.06 6.31 -2.70
CA VAL A 57 1.30 6.26 -3.47
C VAL A 57 2.34 7.03 -2.67
N PRO A 58 3.47 6.41 -2.29
CA PRO A 58 4.47 7.09 -1.48
C PRO A 58 5.00 8.32 -2.22
N GLY A 59 5.06 9.45 -1.50
CA GLY A 59 5.64 10.69 -2.00
C GLY A 59 7.16 10.65 -1.94
N ASP A 60 7.80 11.33 -2.89
CA ASP A 60 9.24 11.60 -2.94
C ASP A 60 9.43 13.00 -3.53
N ASP A 61 10.57 13.64 -3.25
CA ASP A 61 10.92 15.00 -3.67
C ASP A 61 10.91 15.16 -5.21
N HIS A 62 10.97 14.05 -5.95
CA HIS A 62 10.92 14.02 -7.41
C HIS A 62 9.81 13.15 -8.00
N GLY A 63 8.98 12.52 -7.16
CA GLY A 63 7.83 11.70 -7.57
C GLY A 63 8.16 10.46 -8.40
N LEU A 64 9.44 10.15 -8.63
CA LEU A 64 9.88 8.99 -9.41
C LEU A 64 10.04 7.74 -8.56
N PHE A 65 10.25 7.89 -7.25
CA PHE A 65 10.47 6.77 -6.32
C PHE A 65 9.44 5.64 -6.47
N ALA A 66 8.16 5.97 -6.59
CA ALA A 66 7.10 4.97 -6.68
C ALA A 66 7.15 4.15 -7.99
N ILE A 67 7.84 4.61 -9.03
CA ILE A 67 7.86 3.99 -10.37
C ILE A 67 9.25 3.55 -10.84
N ASP A 68 10.31 4.08 -10.23
CA ASP A 68 11.70 3.85 -10.65
C ASP A 68 12.21 2.47 -10.20
N VAL A 69 11.94 2.10 -8.95
CA VAL A 69 12.35 0.79 -8.40
C VAL A 69 11.16 0.08 -7.78
N LEU A 70 10.68 -0.93 -8.50
CA LEU A 70 9.63 -1.85 -8.02
C LEU A 70 10.19 -3.03 -7.23
N ASP A 71 11.52 -3.21 -7.17
CA ASP A 71 12.12 -4.34 -6.45
C ASP A 71 12.26 -4.00 -4.95
N PRO A 72 11.59 -4.75 -4.05
CA PRO A 72 11.87 -4.65 -2.63
C PRO A 72 13.27 -5.21 -2.34
N SER A 73 14.18 -4.34 -1.87
CA SER A 73 15.51 -4.75 -1.43
C SER A 73 15.41 -5.88 -0.40
N TRP A 74 16.17 -6.96 -0.60
CA TRP A 74 16.20 -8.11 0.31
C TRP A 74 16.75 -7.76 1.72
N VAL A 75 17.36 -6.58 1.88
CA VAL A 75 18.25 -6.23 2.99
C VAL A 75 17.91 -4.86 3.61
N GLU A 76 16.68 -4.69 4.11
CA GLU A 76 16.34 -3.64 5.09
C GLU A 76 15.83 -4.24 6.42
N LEU A 77 16.07 -5.54 6.65
CA LEU A 77 15.57 -6.29 7.81
C LEU A 77 16.52 -6.34 9.02
N ILE A 78 17.54 -5.48 9.09
CA ILE A 78 18.46 -5.40 10.25
C ILE A 78 18.67 -3.91 10.56
N PRO A 79 18.50 -3.49 11.82
CA PRO A 79 17.92 -2.19 12.22
C PRO A 79 18.81 -0.97 11.97
#